data_AF-A0A9E4XKB9-F1
#
_entry.id   AF-A0A9E4XKB9-F1
#
_cell.length_a   1.000
_cell.length_b   1.000
_cell.length_c   1.000
_cell.angle_alpha   90.00
_cell.angle_beta   90.00
_cell.angle_gamma   90.00
#
_symmetry.space_group_name_H-M   'P 1'
#
loop_
_entity.id
_entity.type
_entity.pdbx_description
1 polymer ?
#
loop_
_entity_poly.entity_id
_entity_poly.type
_entity_poly.pdbx_seq_one_letter_code
_entity_poly.pdbx_strand_id
1 'polypeptide(L)'
;MPLGDFVEAGATPKPLRIGRTLRFIFGLGATSFFVWNIVVLSDRVGSDLPDAGYFVGVAFAWWYLSDAFIVGLGLKWGRWPQIVAIAVAVVLSGVSLLAYASAWGPPLGWGVFIMTQFWFGFIGPSFILAAFFAVPG
;
A
#
# COMPACT_ATOMS: atom_id res chain seq x y z
N MET A 1 10.06 -18.03 25.12
CA MET A 1 8.66 -18.10 24.63
C MET A 1 8.57 -19.30 23.71
N PRO A 2 7.58 -20.20 23.85
CA PRO A 2 7.53 -21.41 23.03
C PRO A 2 7.28 -21.00 21.57
N LEU A 3 8.24 -21.33 20.71
CA LEU A 3 8.08 -21.33 19.26
C LEU A 3 6.95 -22.32 18.95
N GLY A 4 5.97 -21.91 18.15
CA GLY A 4 4.80 -22.73 17.84
C GLY A 4 5.21 -24.13 17.37
N ASP A 5 4.45 -25.14 17.80
CA ASP A 5 4.76 -26.56 17.58
C ASP A 5 5.28 -26.84 16.15
N PHE A 6 6.50 -27.36 16.07
CA PHE A 6 7.05 -27.90 14.85
C PHE A 6 6.37 -29.25 14.61
N VAL A 7 5.44 -29.29 13.66
CA VAL A 7 4.73 -30.52 13.28
C VAL A 7 5.62 -31.43 12.43
N GLU A 8 6.58 -30.87 11.69
CA GLU A 8 7.54 -31.60 10.82
C GLU A 8 8.90 -30.89 10.78
N ALA A 9 10.00 -31.66 10.72
CA ALA A 9 11.35 -31.13 10.57
C ALA A 9 11.51 -30.45 9.20
N GLY A 10 11.83 -29.15 9.18
CA GLY A 10 11.94 -28.34 7.96
C GLY A 10 10.71 -27.47 7.65
N ALA A 11 9.61 -27.63 8.39
CA ALA A 11 8.46 -26.73 8.26
C ALA A 11 8.70 -25.42 9.00
N THR A 12 8.43 -24.28 8.35
CA THR A 12 8.36 -22.98 9.02
C THR A 12 7.28 -23.02 10.11
N PRO A 13 7.59 -22.60 11.35
CA PRO A 13 6.65 -22.68 12.45
C PRO A 13 5.39 -21.88 12.14
N LYS A 14 4.22 -22.47 12.39
CA LYS A 14 2.94 -21.80 12.13
C LYS A 14 2.87 -20.50 12.93
N PRO A 15 2.36 -19.40 12.35
CA PRO A 15 2.25 -18.15 13.06
C PRO A 15 1.36 -18.31 14.29
N LEU A 16 1.86 -17.84 15.44
CA LEU A 16 1.12 -17.83 16.71
C LEU A 16 -0.20 -17.07 16.54
N ARG A 17 -1.20 -17.39 17.38
CA ARG A 17 -2.52 -16.72 17.36
C ARG A 17 -2.41 -15.20 17.38
N ILE A 18 -1.47 -14.66 18.17
CA ILE A 18 -1.21 -13.21 18.25
C ILE A 18 -0.78 -12.64 16.89
N GLY A 19 0.14 -13.30 16.18
CA GLY A 19 0.60 -12.87 14.86
C GLY A 19 -0.53 -12.89 13.83
N ARG A 20 -1.41 -13.90 13.89
CA ARG A 20 -2.61 -13.99 13.02
C ARG A 20 -3.59 -12.85 13.31
N THR A 21 -3.85 -12.56 14.59
CA THR A 21 -4.75 -11.47 14.99
C THR A 21 -4.21 -10.11 14.53
N LEU A 22 -2.92 -9.84 14.70
CA LEU A 22 -2.31 -8.60 14.24
C LEU A 22 -2.40 -8.43 12.72
N ARG A 23 -2.12 -9.51 11.96
CA ARG A 23 -2.28 -9.49 10.49
C ARG A 23 -3.72 -9.21 10.08
N PHE A 24 -4.68 -9.83 10.76
CA PHE A 24 -6.09 -9.61 10.48
C PHE A 24 -6.52 -8.17 10.74
N ILE A 25 -6.15 -7.61 11.90
CA ILE A 25 -6.46 -6.21 12.26
C ILE A 25 -5.81 -5.24 11.26
N PHE A 26 -4.54 -5.47 10.93
CA PHE A 26 -3.84 -4.66 9.92
C PHE A 26 -4.51 -4.74 8.55
N GLY A 27 -4.86 -5.96 8.10
CA GLY A 27 -5.54 -6.17 6.82
C GLY A 27 -6.92 -5.51 6.77
N LEU A 28 -7.69 -5.56 7.85
CA LEU A 28 -8.95 -4.82 7.98
C LEU A 28 -8.74 -3.31 7.94
N GLY A 29 -7.75 -2.78 8.66
CA GLY A 29 -7.41 -1.36 8.63
C GLY A 29 -7.02 -0.88 7.23
N ALA A 30 -6.15 -1.63 6.55
CA ALA A 30 -5.72 -1.36 5.18
C ALA A 30 -6.89 -1.40 4.19
N THR A 31 -7.75 -2.41 4.30
CA THR A 31 -8.96 -2.54 3.45
C THR A 31 -9.96 -1.42 3.73
N SER A 32 -10.13 -1.03 4.99
CA SER A 32 -11.02 0.07 5.37
C SER A 32 -10.50 1.40 4.83
N PHE A 33 -9.18 1.63 4.88
CA PHE A 33 -8.54 2.81 4.30
C PHE A 33 -8.67 2.84 2.77
N PHE A 34 -8.54 1.68 2.09
CA PHE A 34 -8.81 1.54 0.66
C PHE A 34 -10.24 1.99 0.32
N VAL A 35 -11.24 1.39 0.98
CA VAL A 35 -12.65 1.72 0.75
C VAL A 35 -12.94 3.20 1.07
N TRP A 36 -12.42 3.71 2.19
CA TRP A 36 -12.59 5.11 2.58
C TRP A 36 -12.10 6.07 1.49
N ASN A 37 -10.91 5.83 0.92
CA ASN A 37 -10.38 6.69 -0.13
C ASN A 37 -11.22 6.68 -1.40
N ILE A 38 -11.88 5.56 -1.75
CA ILE A 38 -12.82 5.52 -2.86
C ILE A 38 -14.03 6.41 -2.57
N VAL A 39 -14.54 6.39 -1.34
CA VAL A 39 -15.69 7.21 -0.93
C VAL A 39 -15.37 8.71 -0.97
N VAL A 40 -14.16 9.11 -0.55
CA VAL A 40 -13.72 10.52 -0.53
C VAL A 40 -12.86 10.91 -1.74
N LEU A 41 -13.03 10.22 -2.88
CA LEU A 41 -12.21 10.41 -4.09
C LEU A 41 -12.13 11.87 -4.55
N SER A 42 -13.25 12.59 -4.53
CA SER A 42 -13.33 14.00 -4.91
C SER A 42 -12.35 14.86 -4.13
N ASP A 43 -12.20 14.58 -2.83
CA ASP A 43 -11.39 15.36 -1.91
C ASP A 43 -9.89 15.00 -2.04
N ARG A 44 -9.59 13.83 -2.62
CA ARG A 44 -8.21 13.36 -2.86
C ARG A 44 -7.62 13.86 -4.16
N VAL A 45 -8.45 13.97 -5.20
CA VAL A 45 -7.99 14.26 -6.57
C VAL A 45 -8.43 15.64 -7.06
N GLY A 46 -9.58 16.12 -6.59
CA GLY A 46 -10.17 17.39 -7.01
C GLY A 46 -9.85 18.57 -6.10
N SER A 47 -9.06 18.38 -5.04
CA SER A 47 -8.69 19.45 -4.12
C SER A 47 -7.44 20.19 -4.60
N ASP A 48 -7.48 21.53 -4.50
CA ASP A 48 -6.33 22.39 -4.81
C ASP A 48 -5.20 22.24 -3.78
N LEU A 49 -5.52 21.72 -2.59
CA LEU A 49 -4.58 21.52 -1.50
C LEU A 49 -4.62 20.08 -0.97
N PRO A 50 -3.45 19.46 -0.73
CA PRO A 50 -3.37 18.12 -0.17
C PRO A 50 -3.84 18.07 1.29
N ASP A 51 -4.72 17.11 1.63
CA ASP A 51 -5.05 16.79 3.02
C ASP A 51 -3.84 16.11 3.70
N ALA A 52 -3.28 16.75 4.72
CA ALA A 52 -2.10 16.23 5.44
C ALA A 52 -2.31 14.82 6.02
N GLY A 53 -3.53 14.48 6.46
CA GLY A 53 -3.84 13.15 7.01
C GLY A 53 -3.75 12.04 5.96
N TYR A 54 -4.09 12.34 4.71
CA TYR A 54 -4.00 11.41 3.59
C TYR A 54 -2.55 11.02 3.27
N PHE A 55 -1.62 11.96 3.42
CA PHE A 55 -0.21 11.74 3.09
C PHE A 55 0.49 10.73 3.98
N VAL A 56 -0.02 10.48 5.19
CA VAL A 56 0.48 9.39 6.04
C VAL A 56 0.29 8.05 5.33
N GLY A 57 -0.89 7.82 4.75
CA GLY A 57 -1.19 6.61 3.97
C GLY A 57 -0.39 6.55 2.67
N VAL A 58 -0.26 7.67 1.96
CA VAL A 58 0.55 7.76 0.72
C VAL A 58 2.02 7.43 1.01
N ALA A 59 2.60 8.03 2.05
CA ALA A 59 3.99 7.80 2.43
C ALA A 59 4.23 6.34 2.82
N PHE A 60 3.28 5.74 3.56
CA PHE A 60 3.32 4.32 3.91
C PHE A 60 3.26 3.42 2.67
N ALA A 61 2.30 3.67 1.76
CA ALA A 61 2.18 2.94 0.50
C ALA A 61 3.44 3.08 -0.37
N TRP A 62 4.03 4.26 -0.44
CA TRP A 62 5.27 4.51 -1.19
C TRP A 62 6.47 3.80 -0.55
N TRP A 63 6.62 3.86 0.78
CA TRP A 63 7.72 3.22 1.49
C TRP A 63 7.71 1.69 1.31
N TYR A 64 6.52 1.09 1.33
CA TYR A 64 6.35 -0.35 1.15
C TYR A 64 6.00 -0.76 -0.29
N LEU A 65 6.13 0.15 -1.26
CA LEU A 65 5.82 -0.13 -2.66
C LEU A 65 6.73 -1.22 -3.24
N SER A 66 8.01 -1.20 -2.86
CA SER A 66 8.99 -2.24 -3.21
C SER A 66 8.50 -3.63 -2.83
N ASP A 67 7.97 -3.78 -1.61
CA ASP A 67 7.55 -5.08 -1.08
C ASP A 67 6.33 -5.62 -1.84
N ALA A 68 5.43 -4.75 -2.30
CA ALA A 68 4.32 -5.17 -3.16
C ALA A 68 4.80 -5.78 -4.49
N PHE A 69 5.88 -5.26 -5.08
CA PHE A 69 6.45 -5.82 -6.32
C PHE A 69 7.27 -7.08 -6.07
N ILE A 70 8.07 -7.11 -5.00
CA ILE A 70 8.94 -8.25 -4.69
C ILE A 70 8.11 -9.44 -4.21
N VAL A 71 7.22 -9.21 -3.23
CA VAL A 71 6.41 -10.28 -2.61
C VAL A 71 5.18 -10.58 -3.46
N GLY A 72 4.53 -9.55 -4.01
CA GLY A 72 3.29 -9.74 -4.76
C GLY A 72 3.49 -10.19 -6.21
N LEU A 73 4.51 -9.67 -6.90
CA LEU A 73 4.76 -9.98 -8.31
C LEU A 73 6.00 -10.88 -8.52
N GLY A 74 6.75 -11.20 -7.46
CA GLY A 74 7.97 -12.00 -7.56
C GLY A 74 9.13 -11.28 -8.28
N LEU A 75 9.05 -9.96 -8.43
CA LEU A 75 10.03 -9.18 -9.20
C LEU A 75 11.20 -8.76 -8.32
N LYS A 76 12.44 -9.05 -8.74
CA LYS A 76 13.68 -8.67 -8.03
C LYS A 76 14.06 -7.20 -8.26
N TRP A 77 13.09 -6.30 -8.10
CA TRP A 77 13.24 -4.89 -8.44
C TRP A 77 13.85 -4.04 -7.32
N GLY A 78 14.05 -4.57 -6.11
CA GLY A 78 14.57 -3.78 -4.99
C GLY A 78 13.81 -2.44 -4.85
N ARG A 79 14.54 -1.32 -4.79
CA ARG A 79 13.93 0.02 -4.66
C ARG A 79 13.53 0.69 -5.98
N TRP A 80 13.66 0.02 -7.13
CA TRP A 80 13.27 0.58 -8.42
C TRP A 80 11.81 1.07 -8.50
N PRO A 81 10.80 0.40 -7.90
CA PRO A 81 9.42 0.89 -7.94
C PRO A 81 9.26 2.29 -7.33
N GLN A 82 10.03 2.60 -6.28
CA GLN A 82 10.00 3.90 -5.62
C GLN A 82 10.60 4.99 -6.50
N ILE A 83 11.71 4.69 -7.18
CA ILE A 83 12.38 5.61 -8.11
C ILE A 83 11.47 5.91 -9.30
N VAL A 84 10.85 4.87 -9.88
CA VAL A 84 9.89 5.02 -10.97
C VAL A 84 8.68 5.84 -10.50
N ALA A 85 8.15 5.58 -9.31
CA ALA A 85 7.05 6.37 -8.75
C ALA A 85 7.41 7.86 -8.60
N ILE A 86 8.63 8.17 -8.14
CA ILE A 86 9.12 9.57 -8.08
C ILE A 86 9.19 10.18 -9.48
N ALA A 87 9.80 9.48 -10.45
CA ALA A 87 9.92 9.98 -11.82
C ALA A 87 8.54 10.26 -12.43
N VAL A 88 7.58 9.35 -12.24
CA VAL A 88 6.18 9.52 -12.67
C VAL A 88 5.54 10.71 -11.95
N ALA A 89 5.71 10.85 -10.64
CA ALA A 89 5.16 11.98 -9.88
C ALA A 89 5.71 13.32 -10.37
N VAL A 90 6.99 13.42 -10.70
CA VAL A 90 7.60 14.62 -11.27
C VAL A 90 6.97 14.96 -12.63
N VAL A 91 6.81 13.97 -13.51
CA VAL A 91 6.16 14.18 -14.82
C VAL A 91 4.71 14.64 -14.64
N LEU A 92 3.94 13.99 -13.76
CA LEU A 92 2.55 14.35 -13.50
C LEU A 92 2.41 15.73 -12.86
N SER A 93 3.36 16.13 -12.01
CA SER A 93 3.42 17.50 -11.47
C SER A 93 3.70 18.51 -12.57
N GLY A 94 4.61 18.22 -13.51
CA GLY A 94 4.85 19.05 -14.68
C GLY A 94 3.61 19.21 -15.58
N VAL A 95 2.90 18.11 -15.85
CA VAL A 95 1.62 18.15 -16.58
C VAL A 95 0.57 18.97 -15.82
N SER A 96 0.51 18.83 -14.50
CA SER A 96 -0.40 19.60 -13.65
C SER A 96 -0.12 21.10 -13.73
N LEU A 97 1.15 21.50 -13.69
CA LEU A 97 1.57 22.90 -13.84
C LEU A 97 1.16 23.47 -15.19
N LEU A 98 1.38 22.73 -16.27
CA LEU A 98 1.06 23.20 -17.63
C LEU A 98 -0.45 23.34 -17.88
N ALA A 99 -1.25 22.42 -17.33
CA ALA A 99 -2.69 22.38 -17.60
C ALA A 99 -3.54 23.18 -16.59
N TYR A 100 -3.08 23.30 -15.34
CA TYR A 100 -3.87 23.85 -14.24
C TYR A 100 -3.17 24.98 -13.46
N ALA A 101 -1.95 25.38 -13.87
CA ALA A 101 -1.13 26.36 -13.15
C ALA A 101 -0.86 26.01 -11.67
N SER A 102 -0.97 24.73 -11.31
CA SER A 102 -0.73 24.20 -9.96
C SER A 102 0.15 22.96 -10.01
N ALA A 103 1.14 22.88 -9.12
CA ALA A 103 1.97 21.68 -8.96
C ALA A 103 1.17 20.50 -8.39
N TRP A 104 0.07 20.80 -7.70
CA TRP A 104 -0.90 19.85 -7.17
C TRP A 104 -2.21 20.00 -7.95
N GLY A 105 -2.25 19.37 -9.13
CA GLY A 105 -3.44 19.33 -9.97
C GLY A 105 -3.97 17.90 -10.15
N PRO A 106 -5.10 17.74 -10.84
CA PRO A 106 -5.74 16.44 -11.06
C PRO A 106 -4.79 15.34 -11.61
N PRO A 107 -3.85 15.61 -12.54
CA PRO A 107 -2.93 14.58 -13.03
C PRO A 107 -2.07 13.97 -11.91
N LEU A 108 -1.47 14.80 -11.05
CA LEU A 108 -0.68 14.31 -9.91
C LEU A 108 -1.57 13.65 -8.86
N GLY A 109 -2.72 14.26 -8.55
CA GLY A 109 -3.71 13.71 -7.61
C GLY A 109 -4.14 12.30 -8.00
N TRP A 110 -4.47 12.08 -9.28
CA TRP A 110 -4.79 10.76 -9.81
C TRP A 110 -3.62 9.77 -9.71
N GLY A 111 -2.41 10.19 -10.05
CA GLY A 111 -1.23 9.32 -9.94
C GLY A 111 -0.98 8.84 -8.51
N VAL A 112 -1.01 9.77 -7.56
CA VAL A 112 -0.86 9.46 -6.12
C VAL A 112 -2.00 8.57 -5.63
N PHE A 113 -3.23 8.87 -6.04
CA PHE A 113 -4.41 8.07 -5.70
C PHE A 113 -4.29 6.64 -6.20
N ILE A 114 -4.02 6.43 -7.49
CA ILE A 114 -3.91 5.10 -8.11
C ILE A 114 -2.81 4.29 -7.45
N MET A 115 -1.62 4.88 -7.23
CA MET A 115 -0.52 4.20 -6.55
C MET A 115 -0.92 3.75 -5.14
N THR A 116 -1.57 4.63 -4.39
CA THR A 116 -2.02 4.35 -3.02
C THR A 116 -3.09 3.27 -3.02
N GLN A 117 -4.08 3.34 -3.91
CA GLN A 117 -5.13 2.33 -4.04
C GLN A 117 -4.57 0.97 -4.47
N PHE A 118 -3.62 0.94 -5.40
CA PHE A 118 -2.96 -0.28 -5.82
C PHE A 118 -2.32 -0.99 -4.62
N TRP A 119 -1.57 -0.25 -3.81
CA TRP A 119 -0.88 -0.83 -2.65
C TRP A 119 -1.87 -1.33 -1.58
N PHE A 120 -2.81 -0.48 -1.16
CA PHE A 120 -3.78 -0.86 -0.12
C PHE A 120 -4.77 -1.94 -0.58
N GLY A 121 -5.18 -1.90 -1.84
CA GLY A 121 -6.05 -2.91 -2.45
C GLY A 121 -5.38 -4.28 -2.60
N PHE A 122 -4.05 -4.31 -2.74
CA PHE A 122 -3.30 -5.56 -2.72
C PHE A 122 -3.04 -6.06 -1.29
N ILE A 123 -2.55 -5.18 -0.40
CA ILE A 123 -2.05 -5.60 0.92
C ILE A 123 -3.19 -5.97 1.88
N GLY A 124 -4.31 -5.24 1.85
CA GLY A 124 -5.42 -5.44 2.79
C GLY A 124 -6.00 -6.85 2.70
N PRO A 125 -6.50 -7.26 1.53
CA PRO A 125 -6.97 -8.62 1.30
C PRO A 125 -5.88 -9.67 1.57
N SER A 126 -4.63 -9.43 1.15
CA SER A 126 -3.53 -10.37 1.35
C SER A 126 -3.28 -10.68 2.83
N PHE A 127 -3.30 -9.67 3.70
CA PHE A 127 -3.13 -9.85 5.15
C PHE A 127 -4.33 -10.53 5.82
N ILE A 128 -5.55 -10.22 5.35
CA ILE A 128 -6.77 -10.91 5.80
C ILE A 128 -6.68 -12.40 5.47
N LEU A 129 -6.36 -12.73 4.22
CA LEU A 129 -6.22 -14.12 3.76
C LEU A 129 -5.08 -14.85 4.49
N ALA A 130 -3.92 -14.21 4.66
CA ALA A 130 -2.78 -14.78 5.39
C ALA A 130 -3.15 -15.08 6.86
N ALA A 131 -3.99 -14.26 7.50
CA ALA A 131 -4.47 -14.52 8.84
C ALA A 131 -5.41 -15.73 8.90
N PHE A 132 -6.31 -15.89 7.92
CA PHE A 132 -7.21 -17.04 7.83
C PHE A 132 -6.47 -18.35 7.56
N PHE A 133 -5.61 -18.37 6.55
CA PHE A 133 -4.89 -19.57 6.13
C PHE A 133 -3.65 -19.90 6.98
N ALA A 134 -3.30 -19.06 7.95
CA ALA A 134 -2.12 -19.22 8.80
C ALA A 134 -0.82 -19.39 7.99
N VAL A 135 -0.71 -18.70 6.86
CA VAL A 135 0.45 -18.78 5.96
C VAL A 135 1.66 -18.16 6.67
N PRO A 136 2.81 -18.85 6.75
CA PRO A 136 4.07 -18.25 7.17
C PRO A 136 4.37 -17.06 6.25
N GLY A 137 4.59 -15.88 6.84
CA GLY A 137 4.84 -14.65 6.10
C GLY A 137 6.21 -14.12 6.41
#